data_AF-A0A351JQY6-F1
#
_entry.id   AF-A0A351JQY6-F1
#
_cell.length_a   1.000
_cell.length_b   1.000
_cell.length_c   1.000
_cell.angle_alpha   90.00
_cell.angle_beta   90.00
_cell.angle_gamma   90.00
#
_symmetry.space_group_name_H-M   'P 1'
#
loop_
_entity.id
_entity.type
_entity.pdbx_description
1 polymer ?
#
loop_
_entity_poly.entity_id
_entity_poly.type
_entity_poly.pdbx_seq_one_letter_code
_entity_poly.pdbx_strand_id
1 'polypeptide(L)'
;MGKLSIGKYAGLCVLGGEIAYTACLLYGTTLTGKAAEFHHALFELLPGFTWVGFGSWFAGAISIAIWSGIGGAYIAWMHNASIKKT
;
A
#
# COMPACT_ATOMS: atom_id res chain seq x y z
N MET A 1 -8.04 -9.30 -25.13
CA MET A 1 -7.15 -8.78 -24.07
C MET A 1 -6.21 -9.88 -23.62
N GLY A 2 -4.91 -9.60 -23.47
CA GLY A 2 -3.92 -10.60 -23.08
C GLY A 2 -3.91 -10.91 -21.58
N LYS A 3 -3.24 -11.99 -21.19
CA LYS A 3 -2.98 -12.32 -19.78
C LYS A 3 -1.99 -11.33 -19.17
N LEU A 4 -2.24 -10.93 -17.93
CA LEU A 4 -1.31 -10.15 -17.12
C LEU A 4 -0.28 -11.07 -16.46
N SER A 5 0.94 -10.58 -16.33
CA SER A 5 1.95 -11.19 -15.44
C SER A 5 1.62 -10.81 -14.01
N ILE A 6 1.29 -11.83 -13.19
CA ILE A 6 0.94 -11.64 -11.77
C ILE A 6 2.08 -10.95 -11.02
N GLY A 7 3.31 -11.45 -11.18
CA GLY A 7 4.48 -10.88 -10.49
C GLY A 7 4.76 -9.44 -10.88
N LYS A 8 4.67 -9.10 -12.19
CA LYS A 8 4.89 -7.72 -12.65
C LYS A 8 3.79 -6.78 -12.14
N TYR A 9 2.52 -7.22 -12.19
CA TYR A 9 1.39 -6.40 -11.74
C TYR A 9 1.44 -6.17 -10.23
N ALA A 10 1.67 -7.23 -9.44
CA ALA A 10 1.85 -7.13 -7.99
C ALA A 10 3.03 -6.22 -7.64
N GLY A 11 4.18 -6.36 -8.31
CA GLY A 11 5.34 -5.50 -8.09
C GLY A 11 5.08 -4.03 -8.38
N LEU A 12 4.31 -3.70 -9.42
CA LEU A 12 3.89 -2.33 -9.71
C LEU A 12 2.92 -1.80 -8.63
N CYS A 13 2.02 -2.63 -8.11
CA CYS A 13 1.15 -2.24 -6.99
C CYS A 13 1.95 -1.97 -5.73
N VAL A 14 2.96 -2.80 -5.41
CA VAL A 14 3.90 -2.55 -4.30
C VAL A 14 4.58 -1.20 -4.46
N LEU A 15 5.19 -0.95 -5.62
CA LEU A 15 5.88 0.32 -5.89
C LEU A 15 4.94 1.53 -5.75
N GLY A 16 3.73 1.46 -6.32
CA GLY A 16 2.73 2.52 -6.17
C GLY A 16 2.29 2.72 -4.72
N GLY A 17 2.10 1.63 -3.98
CA GLY A 17 1.77 1.64 -2.55
C GLY A 17 2.84 2.34 -1.72
N GLU A 18 4.12 2.03 -1.92
CA GLU A 18 5.24 2.65 -1.20
C GLU A 18 5.37 4.15 -1.50
N ILE A 19 5.17 4.55 -2.75
CA ILE A 19 5.16 5.96 -3.15
C ILE A 19 4.03 6.70 -2.44
N ALA A 20 2.81 6.14 -2.45
CA ALA A 20 1.65 6.73 -1.80
C ALA A 20 1.82 6.80 -0.27
N TYR A 21 2.32 5.73 0.35
CA TYR A 21 2.62 5.67 1.78
C TYR A 21 3.61 6.77 2.19
N THR A 22 4.71 6.89 1.46
CA THR A 22 5.73 7.92 1.70
C THR A 22 5.14 9.33 1.57
N ALA A 23 4.35 9.58 0.52
CA ALA A 23 3.70 10.87 0.30
C ALA A 23 2.71 11.22 1.43
N CYS A 24 1.92 10.24 1.89
CA CYS A 24 0.99 10.44 3.00
C CYS A 24 1.70 10.73 4.33
N LEU A 25 2.84 10.09 4.61
CA LEU A 25 3.63 10.42 5.79
C LEU A 25 4.18 11.84 5.74
N LEU A 26 4.74 12.25 4.59
CA LEU A 26 5.19 13.63 4.40
C LEU A 26 4.04 14.62 4.57
N TYR A 27 2.88 14.33 3.98
CA TYR A 27 1.68 15.14 4.15
C TYR A 27 1.23 15.23 5.62
N GLY A 28 1.27 14.12 6.36
CA GLY A 28 0.95 14.07 7.79
C GLY A 28 1.75 15.07 8.62
N THR A 29 3.02 15.33 8.26
CA THR A 29 3.86 16.33 8.96
C THR A 29 3.39 17.77 8.80
N THR A 30 2.52 18.05 7.81
CA THR A 30 1.98 19.39 7.54
C THR A 30 0.62 19.62 8.20
N LEU A 31 -0.01 18.56 8.72
CA LEU A 31 -1.34 18.62 9.33
C LEU A 31 -1.29 19.12 10.77
N THR A 32 -2.39 19.75 11.21
CA THR A 32 -2.58 20.18 12.61
C THR A 32 -4.00 19.93 13.09
N GLY A 33 -4.20 19.95 14.42
CA GLY A 33 -5.51 19.75 15.06
C GLY A 33 -6.15 18.40 14.73
N LYS A 34 -7.47 18.39 14.58
CA LYS A 34 -8.26 17.16 14.34
C LYS A 34 -7.84 16.39 13.09
N ALA A 35 -7.35 17.08 12.06
CA ALA A 35 -6.91 16.43 10.84
C ALA A 35 -5.62 15.60 11.07
N ALA A 36 -4.69 16.13 11.86
CA ALA A 36 -3.48 15.41 12.25
C ALA A 36 -3.83 14.21 13.12
N GLU A 37 -4.68 14.38 14.14
CA GLU A 37 -5.11 13.29 15.02
C GLU A 37 -5.74 12.14 14.24
N PHE A 38 -6.65 12.45 13.30
CA PHE A 38 -7.29 11.43 12.48
C PHE A 38 -6.32 10.74 11.53
N HIS A 39 -5.48 11.51 10.82
CA HIS A 39 -4.44 10.96 9.96
C HIS A 39 -3.50 10.05 10.76
N HIS A 40 -3.15 10.46 11.98
CA HIS A 40 -2.26 9.70 12.82
C HIS A 40 -2.87 8.37 13.27
N ALA A 41 -4.12 8.41 13.74
CA ALA A 41 -4.86 7.23 14.15
C ALA A 41 -5.05 6.21 13.01
N LEU A 42 -5.25 6.67 11.77
CA LEU A 42 -5.32 5.77 10.61
C LEU A 42 -4.03 4.98 10.39
N PHE A 43 -2.88 5.64 10.54
CA PHE A 43 -1.58 4.99 10.37
C PHE A 43 -1.22 4.06 11.52
N GLU A 44 -1.71 4.33 12.74
CA GLU A 44 -1.55 3.43 13.89
C GLU A 44 -2.31 2.10 13.74
N LEU A 45 -3.20 1.98 12.74
CA LEU A 45 -3.79 0.69 12.35
C LEU A 45 -2.79 -0.22 11.63
N LEU A 46 -1.68 0.33 11.12
CA LEU A 46 -0.61 -0.46 10.53
C LEU A 46 0.15 -1.20 11.65
N PRO A 47 0.31 -2.53 11.57
CA PRO A 47 0.98 -3.29 12.62
C PRO A 47 2.38 -2.76 12.93
N GLY A 48 2.61 -2.37 14.19
CA GLY A 48 3.90 -1.87 14.65
C GLY A 48 4.23 -0.43 14.24
N PHE A 49 3.27 0.31 13.66
CA PHE A 49 3.46 1.71 13.32
C PHE A 49 3.18 2.65 14.51
N THR A 50 4.11 3.55 14.77
CA THR A 50 4.04 4.71 15.66
C THR A 50 4.65 5.94 14.96
N TRP A 51 4.12 7.14 15.17
CA TRP A 51 4.57 8.33 14.41
C TRP A 51 6.04 8.71 14.65
N VAL A 52 6.61 8.35 15.78
CA VAL A 52 7.96 8.77 16.20
C VAL A 52 8.87 7.54 16.22
N GLY A 53 9.48 7.21 15.08
CA GLY A 53 10.53 6.20 15.02
C GLY A 53 10.83 5.63 13.64
N PHE A 54 12.11 5.47 13.31
CA PHE A 54 12.55 4.84 12.06
C PHE A 54 12.07 3.38 11.92
N GLY A 55 12.04 2.63 13.03
CA GLY A 55 11.54 1.26 13.05
C GLY A 55 10.05 1.15 12.69
N SER A 56 9.25 2.12 13.10
CA SER A 56 7.84 2.20 12.75
C SER A 56 7.64 2.49 11.26
N TRP A 57 8.38 3.46 10.72
CA TRP A 57 8.33 3.79 9.29
C TRP A 57 8.56 2.53 8.43
N PHE A 58 9.56 1.74 8.81
CA PHE A 58 9.91 0.49 8.14
C PHE A 58 8.84 -0.61 8.31
N ALA A 59 8.26 -0.75 9.51
CA ALA A 59 7.15 -1.69 9.75
C ALA A 59 5.91 -1.35 8.90
N GLY A 60 5.61 -0.06 8.76
CA GLY A 60 4.54 0.42 7.87
C GLY A 60 4.85 0.13 6.40
N ALA A 61 6.07 0.39 5.92
CA ALA A 61 6.50 0.06 4.56
C ALA A 61 6.36 -1.44 4.27
N ILE A 62 6.80 -2.32 5.18
CA ILE A 62 6.59 -3.77 5.03
C ILE A 62 5.09 -4.11 4.92
N SER A 63 4.26 -3.52 5.77
CA SER A 63 2.82 -3.77 5.76
C SER A 63 2.19 -3.35 4.44
N ILE A 64 2.53 -2.16 3.92
CA ILE A 64 2.03 -1.64 2.65
C ILE A 64 2.49 -2.49 1.48
N ALA A 65 3.76 -2.90 1.44
CA ALA A 65 4.29 -3.81 0.43
C ALA A 65 3.54 -5.14 0.41
N ILE A 66 3.29 -5.75 1.59
CA ILE A 66 2.56 -7.02 1.67
C ILE A 66 1.14 -6.86 1.13
N TRP A 67 0.38 -5.89 1.63
CA TRP A 67 -1.03 -5.72 1.24
C TRP A 67 -1.19 -5.31 -0.22
N SER A 68 -0.34 -4.41 -0.72
CA SER A 68 -0.35 -3.99 -2.11
C SER A 68 0.04 -5.11 -3.07
N GLY A 69 1.02 -5.95 -2.66
CA GLY A 69 1.43 -7.12 -3.43
C GLY A 69 0.32 -8.17 -3.51
N ILE A 70 -0.32 -8.48 -2.38
CA ILE A 70 -1.46 -9.42 -2.33
C ILE A 70 -2.61 -8.89 -3.20
N GLY A 71 -2.99 -7.62 -3.03
CA GLY A 71 -4.07 -6.99 -3.79
C GLY A 71 -3.78 -6.98 -5.30
N GLY A 72 -2.58 -6.60 -5.69
CA GLY A 72 -2.16 -6.62 -7.10
C GLY A 72 -2.17 -8.03 -7.69
N ALA A 73 -1.67 -9.02 -6.95
CA ALA A 73 -1.70 -10.41 -7.39
C ALA A 73 -3.14 -10.92 -7.56
N TYR A 74 -4.02 -10.60 -6.62
CA TYR A 74 -5.43 -10.95 -6.66
C TYR A 74 -6.14 -10.34 -7.87
N ILE A 75 -5.93 -9.04 -8.14
CA ILE A 75 -6.52 -8.36 -9.30
C ILE A 75 -6.01 -8.98 -10.62
N ALA A 76 -4.70 -9.23 -10.73
CA ALA A 76 -4.14 -9.86 -11.92
C ALA A 76 -4.67 -11.28 -12.16
N TRP A 77 -4.87 -12.04 -11.08
CA TRP A 77 -5.50 -13.36 -11.13
C TRP A 77 -6.96 -13.27 -11.60
N MET A 78 -7.77 -12.38 -11.01
CA MET A 78 -9.16 -12.14 -11.40
C MET A 78 -9.28 -11.79 -12.89
N HIS A 79 -8.45 -10.85 -13.36
CA HIS A 79 -8.36 -10.49 -14.78
C HIS A 79 -8.09 -11.72 -15.64
N ASN A 80 -7.04 -12.48 -15.33
CA ASN A 80 -6.65 -13.65 -16.11
C ASN A 80 -7.73 -14.75 -16.13
N ALA A 81 -8.45 -14.94 -15.02
CA ALA A 81 -9.52 -15.92 -14.90
C ALA A 81 -10.76 -15.53 -15.72
N SER A 82 -11.03 -14.23 -15.88
CA SER A 82 -12.19 -13.71 -16.62
C SER A 82 -12.06 -13.77 -18.14
N ILE A 83 -10.87 -14.01 -18.69
CA ILE A 83 -10.64 -14.06 -20.14
C ILE A 83 -11.29 -15.32 -20.71
N LYS A 84 -12.38 -15.15 -21.47
CA LYS A 84 -12.98 -16.23 -22.25
C LYS A 84 -12.02 -16.64 -23.38
N LYS A 85 -11.83 -17.95 -23.56
CA LYS A 85 -11.19 -18.48 -24.77
C LYS A 85 -12.20 -18.37 -25.91
N THR A 86 -12.06 -17.34 -26.74
CA THR A 86 -12.72 -17.24 -28.06
C THR A 86 -11.84 -17.88 -29.11
#